data_AF-A0A9X3WIF7-F1
#
_entry.id   AF-A0A9X3WIF7-F1
#
_cell.length_a   1.000
_cell.length_b   1.000
_cell.length_c   1.000
_cell.angle_alpha   90.00
_cell.angle_beta   90.00
_cell.angle_gamma   90.00
#
_symmetry.space_group_name_H-M   'P 1'
#
loop_
_entity.id
_entity.type
_entity.pdbx_description
1 polymer ?
#
loop_
_entity_poly.entity_id
_entity_poly.type
_entity_poly.pdbx_seq_one_letter_code
_entity_poly.pdbx_strand_id
1 'polypeptide(L)'
;MILRKQLPWLLPTILVAIVVSILFFQNLEEVTEVPEENWSRALPIGETTLTKYPFVRTSSEGEIAITQYENNAINNQIYDENFEKLEQFTFPDIEVTKWVDAYTNNDNLIYFDYDNIIDGTSGEVITAANKFYPLPNSVLYLKDKSLFKMDPVTRESTSLIQLDREFDRIIPIETTDGPIILTYYKNDEEENLALNLMKVTDSGTEQLYNQIISVPYGSKISHVTLAADQDSFAFLFNTTVNRGKGEPPLITTHFYNSDTEVMDQITFYDPITNDQLQSIDDIKLSFFDEQVRALFVAKGQSNTRYKESTVFNIYEAFFTNEGIEVHRRSNTPNYSIKPQWLEENTIAWVDRSGESHEILVSSSDEAIIDQAKGASKDDYINAIGKTLGALTASSLGFLLSLTWIVGPIITLLIFNKRLMDKDPQWIYYIGIGSYFLSFVIFKDWFFIDTIYAQAPGYLTFTGSGYVYFLGLGIVAFLISRISSRIKDWSIPVTLFYFVFMHMIMMTVLFGAYIL
;
A
#
# COMPACT_ATOMS: atom_id res chain seq x y z
N MET A 1 41.31 -20.09 -25.67
CA MET A 1 41.27 -19.33 -26.94
C MET A 1 39.91 -18.69 -27.23
N ILE A 2 38.78 -19.37 -26.92
CA ILE A 2 37.42 -18.86 -27.16
C ILE A 2 37.07 -17.65 -26.25
N LEU A 3 37.35 -17.73 -24.93
CA LEU A 3 37.13 -16.60 -24.00
C LEU A 3 37.83 -15.30 -24.44
N ARG A 4 39.08 -15.39 -24.88
CA ARG A 4 39.86 -14.21 -25.32
C ARG A 4 39.24 -13.55 -26.56
N LYS A 5 38.61 -14.30 -27.45
CA LYS A 5 37.90 -13.77 -28.63
C LYS A 5 36.53 -13.18 -28.29
N GLN A 6 35.93 -13.53 -27.15
CA GLN A 6 34.63 -13.03 -26.69
C GLN A 6 34.74 -11.88 -25.69
N LEU A 7 35.93 -11.67 -25.10
CA LEU A 7 36.20 -10.64 -24.10
C LEU A 7 35.69 -9.22 -24.46
N PRO A 8 35.79 -8.75 -25.73
CA PRO A 8 35.24 -7.45 -26.11
C PRO A 8 33.72 -7.32 -25.98
N TRP A 9 33.00 -8.43 -25.96
CA TRP A 9 31.55 -8.46 -25.79
C TRP A 9 31.18 -8.75 -24.33
N LEU A 10 31.94 -9.64 -23.67
CA LEU A 10 31.72 -10.00 -22.27
C LEU A 10 31.92 -8.82 -21.31
N LEU A 11 32.97 -8.01 -21.49
CA LEU A 11 33.26 -6.88 -20.58
C LEU A 11 32.10 -5.87 -20.51
N PRO A 12 31.56 -5.37 -21.65
CA PRO A 12 30.33 -4.58 -21.67
C PRO A 12 29.15 -5.23 -20.97
N THR A 13 28.87 -6.49 -21.28
CA THR A 13 27.71 -7.21 -20.75
C THR A 13 27.82 -7.39 -19.25
N ILE A 14 29.00 -7.70 -18.73
CA ILE A 14 29.25 -7.81 -17.29
C ILE A 14 29.01 -6.47 -16.61
N LEU A 15 29.49 -5.36 -17.20
CA LEU A 15 29.30 -4.05 -16.61
C LEU A 15 27.83 -3.64 -16.59
N VAL A 16 27.11 -3.83 -17.69
CA VAL A 16 25.65 -3.60 -17.73
C VAL A 16 24.94 -4.48 -16.71
N ALA A 17 25.30 -5.76 -16.61
CA ALA A 17 24.73 -6.66 -15.62
C ALA A 17 24.98 -6.16 -14.18
N ILE A 18 26.18 -5.66 -13.87
CA ILE A 18 26.49 -5.07 -12.56
C ILE A 18 25.58 -3.87 -12.26
N VAL A 19 25.41 -2.94 -13.20
CA VAL A 19 24.55 -1.75 -12.96
C VAL A 19 23.09 -2.15 -12.82
N VAL A 20 22.60 -3.08 -13.67
CA VAL A 20 21.24 -3.63 -13.55
C VAL A 20 21.05 -4.34 -12.21
N SER A 21 22.05 -5.09 -11.74
CA SER A 21 21.99 -5.73 -10.42
C SER A 21 21.94 -4.71 -9.30
N ILE A 22 22.73 -3.63 -9.35
CA ILE A 22 22.67 -2.55 -8.35
C ILE A 22 21.27 -1.93 -8.33
N LEU A 23 20.72 -1.58 -9.50
CA LEU A 23 19.37 -1.03 -9.63
C LEU A 23 18.31 -1.99 -9.09
N PHE A 24 18.47 -3.28 -9.36
CA PHE A 24 17.59 -4.31 -8.84
C PHE A 24 17.64 -4.41 -7.32
N PHE A 25 18.83 -4.41 -6.72
CA PHE A 25 18.97 -4.44 -5.25
C PHE A 25 18.40 -3.19 -4.59
N GLN A 26 18.59 -2.02 -5.19
CA GLN A 26 17.96 -0.78 -4.71
C GLN A 26 16.43 -0.88 -4.78
N ASN A 27 15.88 -1.34 -5.91
CA ASN A 27 14.44 -1.52 -6.03
C ASN A 27 13.90 -2.58 -5.07
N LEU A 28 14.68 -3.63 -4.79
CA LEU A 28 14.33 -4.64 -3.80
C LEU A 28 14.29 -4.02 -2.40
N GLU A 29 15.31 -3.25 -2.02
CA GLU A 29 15.34 -2.52 -0.74
C GLU A 29 14.11 -1.63 -0.58
N GLU A 30 13.76 -0.84 -1.60
CA GLU A 30 12.56 0.02 -1.61
C GLU A 30 11.23 -0.76 -1.50
N VAL A 31 11.14 -1.95 -2.10
CA VAL A 31 9.93 -2.81 -2.01
C VAL A 31 9.88 -3.54 -0.67
N THR A 32 11.03 -3.81 -0.07
CA THR A 32 11.16 -4.50 1.22
C THR A 32 11.24 -3.57 2.43
N GLU A 33 11.10 -2.27 2.20
CA GLU A 33 11.15 -1.26 3.26
C GLU A 33 10.03 -1.53 4.30
N VAL A 34 10.44 -1.66 5.57
CA VAL A 34 9.51 -1.80 6.69
C VAL A 34 8.64 -0.55 6.83
N PRO A 35 7.38 -0.67 7.29
CA PRO A 35 6.54 0.50 7.50
C PRO A 35 7.11 1.43 8.59
N GLU A 36 7.73 0.87 9.63
CA GLU A 36 8.41 1.56 10.74
C GLU A 36 9.49 0.66 11.41
N GLU A 37 10.44 1.23 12.16
CA GLU A 37 11.63 0.55 12.71
C GLU A 37 11.32 -0.66 13.61
N ASN A 38 10.24 -0.61 14.39
CA ASN A 38 9.82 -1.67 15.32
C ASN A 38 8.48 -2.30 14.91
N TRP A 39 8.18 -2.32 13.61
CA TRP A 39 6.95 -2.90 13.08
C TRP A 39 7.27 -3.86 11.94
N SER A 40 6.62 -5.02 11.94
CA SER A 40 6.90 -6.06 10.97
C SER A 40 6.49 -5.63 9.55
N ARG A 41 7.10 -6.26 8.55
CA ARG A 41 6.54 -6.25 7.20
C ARG A 41 5.22 -7.02 7.19
N ALA A 42 4.46 -6.86 6.11
CA ALA A 42 3.22 -7.59 5.91
C ALA A 42 3.50 -9.10 5.74
N LEU A 43 2.83 -9.91 6.55
CA LEU A 43 2.85 -11.37 6.49
C LEU A 43 1.52 -11.87 5.89
N PRO A 44 1.52 -12.57 4.75
CA PRO A 44 0.31 -13.16 4.21
C PRO A 44 -0.11 -14.39 5.02
N ILE A 45 -1.34 -14.35 5.54
CA ILE A 45 -1.88 -15.43 6.39
C ILE A 45 -3.03 -16.20 5.70
N GLY A 46 -3.66 -15.61 4.69
CA GLY A 46 -4.78 -16.20 3.97
C GLY A 46 -5.23 -15.37 2.77
N GLU A 47 -6.33 -15.79 2.16
CA GLU A 47 -6.90 -15.14 0.99
C GLU A 47 -8.41 -14.97 1.13
N THR A 48 -8.99 -14.01 0.41
CA THR A 48 -10.43 -13.83 0.30
C THR A 48 -10.83 -13.21 -1.03
N THR A 49 -11.99 -13.59 -1.56
CA THR A 49 -12.55 -13.01 -2.79
C THR A 49 -13.34 -11.71 -2.52
N LEU A 50 -13.59 -11.36 -1.25
CA LEU A 50 -14.39 -10.20 -0.87
C LEU A 50 -13.54 -9.06 -0.32
N THR A 51 -13.96 -7.82 -0.61
CA THR A 51 -13.34 -6.59 -0.08
C THR A 51 -14.04 -6.14 1.21
N LYS A 52 -14.04 -7.00 2.23
CA LYS A 52 -14.69 -6.77 3.54
C LYS A 52 -13.67 -6.74 4.67
N TYR A 53 -14.07 -6.19 5.81
CA TYR A 53 -13.29 -6.35 7.04
C TYR A 53 -13.18 -7.84 7.36
N PRO A 54 -11.97 -8.35 7.67
CA PRO A 54 -11.85 -9.70 8.18
C PRO A 54 -12.66 -9.80 9.47
N PHE A 55 -13.53 -10.81 9.57
CA PHE A 55 -14.18 -11.11 10.84
C PHE A 55 -13.19 -11.89 11.68
N VAL A 56 -12.87 -11.35 12.85
CA VAL A 56 -11.80 -11.83 13.73
C VAL A 56 -12.41 -12.14 15.09
N ARG A 57 -12.00 -13.27 15.69
CA ARG A 57 -12.29 -13.59 17.09
C ARG A 57 -11.02 -14.09 17.76
N THR A 58 -10.76 -13.58 18.96
CA THR A 58 -9.63 -14.00 19.79
C THR A 58 -10.16 -14.83 20.95
N SER A 59 -9.59 -16.02 21.17
CA SER A 59 -9.93 -16.88 22.30
C SER A 59 -9.28 -16.37 23.59
N SER A 60 -9.75 -16.82 24.76
CA SER A 60 -9.10 -16.50 26.04
C SER A 60 -7.69 -17.06 26.17
N GLU A 61 -7.31 -18.02 25.32
CA GLU A 61 -5.99 -18.66 25.27
C GLU A 61 -5.06 -18.00 24.24
N GLY A 62 -5.50 -16.93 23.56
CA GLY A 62 -4.71 -16.20 22.56
C GLY A 62 -4.82 -16.73 21.13
N GLU A 63 -5.70 -17.70 20.87
CA GLU A 63 -5.92 -18.21 19.51
C GLU A 63 -6.73 -17.21 18.68
N ILE A 64 -6.32 -16.98 17.44
CA ILE A 64 -6.95 -16.01 16.55
C ILE A 64 -7.69 -16.76 15.44
N ALA A 65 -9.01 -16.60 15.38
CA ALA A 65 -9.86 -17.13 14.32
C ALA A 65 -10.22 -16.04 13.32
N ILE A 66 -9.99 -16.30 12.02
CA ILE A 66 -10.25 -15.36 10.93
C ILE A 66 -11.15 -16.02 9.88
N THR A 67 -12.26 -15.35 9.57
CA THR A 67 -13.16 -15.77 8.49
C THR A 67 -12.65 -15.32 7.13
N GLN A 68 -12.56 -16.29 6.22
CA GLN A 68 -12.10 -16.13 4.84
C GLN A 68 -13.23 -16.53 3.89
N TYR A 69 -13.51 -15.68 2.92
CA TYR A 69 -14.51 -15.94 1.90
C TYR A 69 -13.82 -16.41 0.63
N GLU A 70 -14.05 -17.67 0.24
CA GLU A 70 -13.44 -18.29 -0.93
C GLU A 70 -14.52 -18.83 -1.86
N ASN A 71 -14.19 -19.09 -3.13
CA ASN A 71 -15.18 -19.45 -4.16
C ASN A 71 -16.15 -20.56 -3.71
N ASN A 72 -17.41 -20.17 -3.46
CA ASN A 72 -18.50 -21.01 -2.97
C ASN A 72 -18.30 -21.65 -1.58
N ALA A 73 -17.45 -21.06 -0.73
CA ALA A 73 -17.21 -21.55 0.62
C ALA A 73 -16.88 -20.42 1.60
N ILE A 74 -17.24 -20.61 2.86
CA ILE A 74 -16.75 -19.80 3.97
C ILE A 74 -15.78 -20.65 4.77
N ASN A 75 -14.57 -20.16 4.98
CA ASN A 75 -13.55 -20.82 5.78
C ASN A 75 -13.36 -20.04 7.08
N ASN A 76 -13.26 -20.74 8.20
CA ASN A 76 -12.83 -20.19 9.47
C ASN A 76 -11.47 -20.80 9.81
N GLN A 77 -10.41 -20.00 9.72
CA GLN A 77 -9.04 -20.45 9.95
C GLN A 77 -8.58 -19.99 11.33
N ILE A 78 -8.11 -20.92 12.14
CA ILE A 78 -7.58 -20.67 13.48
C ILE A 78 -6.06 -20.68 13.43
N TYR A 79 -5.46 -19.70 14.10
CA TYR A 79 -4.03 -19.48 14.22
C TYR A 79 -3.61 -19.37 15.69
N ASP A 80 -2.34 -19.65 15.97
CA ASP A 80 -1.70 -19.27 17.23
C ASP A 80 -1.28 -17.78 17.24
N GLU A 81 -0.65 -17.35 18.33
CA GLU A 81 -0.10 -15.99 18.51
C GLU A 81 0.95 -15.60 17.46
N ASN A 82 1.61 -16.59 16.83
CA ASN A 82 2.64 -16.39 15.80
C ASN A 82 2.08 -16.54 14.38
N PHE A 83 0.76 -16.59 14.23
CA PHE A 83 0.08 -16.82 12.95
C PHE A 83 0.45 -18.14 12.27
N GLU A 84 0.86 -19.16 13.03
CA GLU A 84 0.94 -20.53 12.56
C GLU A 84 -0.45 -21.17 12.55
N LYS A 85 -0.79 -21.88 11.47
CA LYS A 85 -2.11 -22.48 11.29
C LYS A 85 -2.30 -23.65 12.25
N LEU A 86 -3.35 -23.58 13.08
CA LEU A 86 -3.75 -24.66 13.99
C LEU A 86 -4.82 -25.54 13.35
N GLU A 87 -5.98 -24.97 13.04
CA GLU A 87 -7.15 -25.68 12.51
C GLU A 87 -7.88 -24.86 11.45
N GLN A 88 -8.64 -25.54 10.60
CA GLN A 88 -9.47 -24.90 9.57
C GLN A 88 -10.83 -25.59 9.50
N PHE A 89 -11.90 -24.81 9.62
CA PHE A 89 -13.27 -25.24 9.38
C PHE A 89 -13.76 -24.68 8.06
N THR A 90 -14.22 -25.55 7.16
CA THR A 90 -14.72 -25.15 5.84
C THR A 90 -16.20 -25.46 5.73
N PHE A 91 -16.97 -24.46 5.34
CA PHE A 91 -18.40 -24.54 5.08
C PHE A 91 -18.63 -24.42 3.57
N PRO A 92 -18.77 -25.55 2.85
CA PRO A 92 -18.93 -25.57 1.40
C PRO A 92 -20.36 -25.20 0.96
N ASP A 93 -20.55 -25.04 -0.34
CA ASP A 93 -21.84 -24.85 -1.01
C ASP A 93 -22.58 -23.54 -0.62
N ILE A 94 -21.83 -22.50 -0.24
CA ILE A 94 -22.37 -21.17 0.07
C ILE A 94 -21.96 -20.20 -1.03
N GLU A 95 -22.93 -19.66 -1.78
CA GLU A 95 -22.64 -18.67 -2.82
C GLU A 95 -22.13 -17.36 -2.18
N VAL A 96 -20.80 -17.19 -2.21
CA VAL A 96 -20.14 -16.00 -1.66
C VAL A 96 -20.36 -14.82 -2.59
N THR A 97 -21.19 -13.88 -2.16
CA THR A 97 -21.40 -12.59 -2.83
C THR A 97 -20.99 -11.43 -1.92
N LYS A 98 -20.87 -10.21 -2.47
CA LYS A 98 -20.57 -9.00 -1.69
C LYS A 98 -21.59 -8.70 -0.57
N TRP A 99 -22.74 -9.34 -0.57
CA TRP A 99 -23.79 -9.16 0.43
C TRP A 99 -23.74 -10.19 1.54
N VAL A 100 -22.92 -11.24 1.41
CA VAL A 100 -22.80 -12.30 2.41
C VAL A 100 -21.96 -11.84 3.58
N ASP A 101 -22.52 -11.85 4.78
CA ASP A 101 -21.80 -11.64 6.04
C ASP A 101 -21.94 -12.89 6.91
N ALA A 102 -20.95 -13.17 7.76
CA ALA A 102 -20.93 -14.40 8.53
C ALA A 102 -20.42 -14.19 9.96
N TYR A 103 -21.04 -14.90 10.88
CA TYR A 103 -20.54 -15.17 12.21
C TYR A 103 -20.01 -16.61 12.24
N THR A 104 -18.75 -16.77 12.64
CA THR A 104 -18.09 -18.07 12.77
C THR A 104 -17.59 -18.28 14.20
N ASN A 105 -17.77 -19.50 14.70
CA ASN A 105 -17.17 -19.95 15.96
C ASN A 105 -16.83 -21.43 15.84
N ASN A 106 -15.55 -21.73 15.59
CA ASN A 106 -15.08 -23.09 15.31
C ASN A 106 -15.87 -23.71 14.15
N ASP A 107 -16.61 -24.78 14.41
CA ASP A 107 -17.47 -25.51 13.48
C ASP A 107 -18.91 -24.95 13.39
N ASN A 108 -19.23 -23.86 14.10
CA ASN A 108 -20.53 -23.20 14.01
C ASN A 108 -20.47 -22.01 13.04
N LEU A 109 -21.38 -21.99 12.07
CA LEU A 109 -21.56 -20.90 11.12
C LEU A 109 -23.00 -20.39 11.16
N ILE A 110 -23.14 -19.08 11.24
CA ILE A 110 -24.38 -18.37 10.94
C ILE A 110 -24.04 -17.35 9.88
N TYR A 111 -24.75 -17.35 8.76
CA TYR A 111 -24.50 -16.40 7.68
C TYR A 111 -25.77 -15.71 7.21
N PHE A 112 -25.58 -14.54 6.63
CA PHE A 112 -26.62 -13.71 6.07
C PHE A 112 -26.50 -13.67 4.55
N ASP A 113 -27.57 -14.02 3.83
CA ASP A 113 -27.55 -14.15 2.37
C ASP A 113 -28.10 -12.93 1.63
N TYR A 114 -28.25 -11.78 2.32
CA TYR A 114 -28.93 -10.54 1.91
C TYR A 114 -30.38 -10.40 2.41
N ASP A 115 -31.13 -11.51 2.55
CA ASP A 115 -32.54 -11.46 2.97
C ASP A 115 -32.81 -12.31 4.23
N ASN A 116 -31.99 -13.33 4.45
CA ASN A 116 -32.19 -14.34 5.48
C ASN A 116 -30.91 -14.58 6.27
N ILE A 117 -31.09 -14.88 7.55
CA ILE A 117 -30.07 -15.45 8.43
C ILE A 117 -30.25 -16.96 8.41
N ILE A 118 -29.20 -17.68 8.07
CA ILE A 118 -29.19 -19.11 7.81
C ILE A 118 -28.18 -19.77 8.74
N ASP A 119 -28.54 -20.94 9.27
CA ASP A 119 -27.60 -21.83 9.94
C ASP A 119 -26.74 -22.54 8.88
N GLY A 120 -25.44 -22.26 8.89
CA GLY A 120 -24.49 -22.85 7.94
C GLY A 120 -24.27 -24.34 8.11
N THR A 121 -24.68 -24.94 9.24
CA THR A 121 -24.53 -26.38 9.50
C THR A 121 -25.72 -27.18 8.95
N SER A 122 -26.95 -26.67 9.15
CA SER A 122 -28.18 -27.35 8.72
C SER A 122 -28.73 -26.86 7.37
N GLY A 123 -28.35 -25.65 6.95
CA GLY A 123 -28.94 -24.97 5.81
C GLY A 123 -30.35 -24.41 6.07
N GLU A 124 -30.83 -24.46 7.32
CA GLU A 124 -32.16 -23.96 7.68
C GLU A 124 -32.16 -22.44 7.86
N VAL A 125 -33.20 -21.79 7.35
CA VAL A 125 -33.44 -20.36 7.57
C VAL A 125 -33.87 -20.16 9.03
N ILE A 126 -33.08 -19.39 9.78
CA ILE A 126 -33.37 -19.02 11.17
C ILE A 126 -34.44 -17.92 11.20
N THR A 127 -34.22 -16.83 10.44
CA THR A 127 -35.16 -15.70 10.33
C THR A 127 -34.82 -14.83 9.11
N ALA A 128 -35.80 -14.09 8.61
CA ALA A 128 -35.56 -12.99 7.67
C ALA A 128 -34.95 -11.77 8.39
N ALA A 129 -34.06 -11.04 7.70
CA ALA A 129 -33.42 -9.82 8.20
C ALA A 129 -33.07 -8.87 7.03
N ASN A 130 -33.05 -7.56 7.30
CA ASN A 130 -32.61 -6.53 6.36
C ASN A 130 -31.12 -6.20 6.52
N LYS A 131 -30.56 -6.43 7.71
CA LYS A 131 -29.16 -6.21 8.06
C LYS A 131 -28.69 -7.24 9.07
N PHE A 132 -27.40 -7.57 8.99
CA PHE A 132 -26.72 -8.52 9.85
C PHE A 132 -25.40 -7.90 10.32
N TYR A 133 -25.14 -7.97 11.63
CA TYR A 133 -23.96 -7.43 12.28
C TYR A 133 -23.37 -8.52 13.18
N PRO A 134 -22.35 -9.26 12.70
CA PRO A 134 -21.68 -10.25 13.52
C PRO A 134 -20.81 -9.54 14.55
N LEU A 135 -21.02 -9.83 15.83
CA LEU A 135 -20.19 -9.37 16.94
C LEU A 135 -19.43 -10.57 17.54
N PRO A 136 -18.39 -10.35 18.38
CA PRO A 136 -17.60 -11.46 18.94
C PRO A 136 -18.40 -12.49 19.73
N ASN A 137 -19.44 -12.06 20.46
CA ASN A 137 -20.23 -12.90 21.37
C ASN A 137 -21.73 -12.96 21.02
N SER A 138 -22.17 -12.16 20.06
CA SER A 138 -23.58 -12.07 19.70
C SER A 138 -23.75 -11.75 18.22
N VAL A 139 -24.97 -11.89 17.71
CA VAL A 139 -25.33 -11.40 16.39
C VAL A 139 -26.44 -10.38 16.54
N LEU A 140 -26.22 -9.15 16.06
CA LEU A 140 -27.31 -8.19 15.93
C LEU A 140 -27.86 -8.24 14.52
N TYR A 141 -29.18 -8.11 14.39
CA TYR A 141 -29.80 -8.03 13.08
C TYR A 141 -31.01 -7.11 13.10
N LEU A 142 -31.23 -6.43 11.97
CA LEU A 142 -32.40 -5.59 11.78
C LEU A 142 -33.45 -6.38 11.02
N LYS A 143 -34.67 -6.41 11.54
CA LYS A 143 -35.84 -6.95 10.83
C LYS A 143 -36.95 -5.91 10.86
N ASP A 144 -37.34 -5.48 9.67
CA ASP A 144 -38.20 -4.32 9.44
C ASP A 144 -37.62 -3.07 10.11
N LYS A 145 -38.22 -2.62 11.22
CA LYS A 145 -37.78 -1.46 12.00
C LYS A 145 -37.37 -1.85 13.41
N SER A 146 -37.10 -3.12 13.66
CA SER A 146 -36.80 -3.63 15.00
C SER A 146 -35.41 -4.27 15.00
N LEU A 147 -34.57 -3.83 15.93
CA LEU A 147 -33.24 -4.39 16.13
C LEU A 147 -33.34 -5.55 17.13
N PHE A 148 -32.77 -6.69 16.76
CA PHE A 148 -32.76 -7.90 17.58
C PHE A 148 -31.33 -8.29 17.93
N LYS A 149 -31.17 -8.91 19.10
CA LYS A 149 -29.96 -9.64 19.51
C LYS A 149 -30.24 -11.13 19.43
N MET A 150 -29.41 -11.86 18.72
CA MET A 150 -29.45 -13.32 18.61
C MET A 150 -28.25 -13.92 19.34
N ASP A 151 -28.52 -14.95 20.13
CA ASP A 151 -27.49 -15.82 20.69
C ASP A 151 -27.01 -16.79 19.59
N PRO A 152 -25.71 -16.83 19.26
CA PRO A 152 -25.19 -17.64 18.17
C PRO A 152 -25.19 -19.16 18.45
N VAL A 153 -25.35 -19.57 19.72
CA VAL A 153 -25.41 -20.97 20.13
C VAL A 153 -26.85 -21.47 20.15
N THR A 154 -27.75 -20.75 20.83
CA THR A 154 -29.16 -21.17 20.96
C THR A 154 -30.03 -20.74 19.79
N ARG A 155 -29.60 -19.73 19.03
CA ARG A 155 -30.33 -19.07 17.92
C ARG A 155 -31.59 -18.36 18.38
N GLU A 156 -31.78 -18.22 19.69
CA GLU A 156 -32.88 -17.45 20.24
C GLU A 156 -32.62 -15.95 20.04
N SER A 157 -33.68 -15.21 19.69
CA SER A 157 -33.60 -13.79 19.38
C SER A 157 -34.46 -12.98 20.33
N THR A 158 -33.88 -11.89 20.86
CA THR A 158 -34.56 -10.93 21.74
C THR A 158 -34.66 -9.57 21.06
N SER A 159 -35.85 -8.97 21.06
CA SER A 159 -36.06 -7.62 20.52
C SER A 159 -35.44 -6.58 21.46
N LEU A 160 -34.57 -5.72 20.93
CA LEU A 160 -33.88 -4.69 21.70
C LEU A 160 -34.60 -3.34 21.62
N ILE A 161 -34.77 -2.83 20.40
CA ILE A 161 -35.29 -1.48 20.13
C ILE A 161 -36.19 -1.50 18.91
N GLN A 162 -37.27 -0.75 18.98
CA GLN A 162 -38.04 -0.32 17.81
C GLN A 162 -37.47 1.00 17.30
N LEU A 163 -36.88 1.00 16.11
CA LEU A 163 -36.41 2.21 15.47
C LEU A 163 -37.60 3.02 14.95
N ASP A 164 -37.56 4.33 15.17
CA ASP A 164 -38.57 5.25 14.66
C ASP A 164 -38.51 5.35 13.13
N ARG A 165 -37.34 5.08 12.55
CA ARG A 165 -37.04 5.25 11.12
C ARG A 165 -36.32 4.02 10.57
N GLU A 166 -36.65 3.70 9.31
CA GLU A 166 -36.09 2.55 8.59
C GLU A 166 -34.63 2.77 8.14
N PHE A 167 -34.15 4.02 8.17
CA PHE A 167 -32.89 4.45 7.56
C PHE A 167 -31.81 4.86 8.56
N ASP A 168 -32.03 4.64 9.85
CA ASP A 168 -30.96 4.85 10.83
C ASP A 168 -29.85 3.85 10.52
N ARG A 169 -28.67 4.36 10.17
CA ARG A 169 -27.49 3.51 10.01
C ARG A 169 -27.01 3.13 11.39
N ILE A 170 -26.71 1.85 11.57
CA ILE A 170 -26.37 1.26 12.86
C ILE A 170 -24.91 0.85 12.81
N ILE A 171 -24.13 1.32 13.78
CA ILE A 171 -22.75 0.92 14.02
C ILE A 171 -22.68 0.27 15.40
N PRO A 172 -22.78 -1.06 15.49
CA PRO A 172 -22.66 -1.76 16.76
C PRO A 172 -21.20 -2.12 17.06
N ILE A 173 -20.87 -2.10 18.34
CA ILE A 173 -19.64 -2.68 18.91
C ILE A 173 -20.02 -3.55 20.11
N GLU A 174 -19.17 -4.52 20.45
CA GLU A 174 -19.34 -5.34 21.65
C GLU A 174 -18.33 -4.87 22.71
N THR A 175 -18.80 -4.67 23.94
CA THR A 175 -17.96 -4.34 25.11
C THR A 175 -18.13 -5.42 26.18
N THR A 176 -17.34 -5.35 27.26
CA THR A 176 -17.47 -6.27 28.41
C THR A 176 -18.85 -6.21 29.07
N ASP A 177 -19.50 -5.05 29.01
CA ASP A 177 -20.82 -4.81 29.60
C ASP A 177 -21.98 -5.06 28.61
N GLY A 178 -21.66 -5.56 27.42
CA GLY A 178 -22.59 -5.85 26.34
C GLY A 178 -22.47 -4.91 25.14
N PRO A 179 -23.35 -5.08 24.14
CA PRO A 179 -23.27 -4.28 22.91
C PRO A 179 -23.57 -2.81 23.15
N ILE A 180 -22.80 -1.94 22.49
CA ILE A 180 -23.09 -0.51 22.37
C ILE A 180 -23.40 -0.22 20.90
N ILE A 181 -24.43 0.61 20.67
CA ILE A 181 -24.98 0.87 19.36
C ILE A 181 -24.97 2.38 19.12
N LEU A 182 -24.26 2.82 18.09
CA LEU A 182 -24.40 4.15 17.53
C LEU A 182 -25.39 4.10 16.37
N THR A 183 -26.49 4.85 16.48
CA THR A 183 -27.38 5.13 15.36
C THR A 183 -27.15 6.53 14.84
N TYR A 184 -27.27 6.70 13.52
CA TYR A 184 -27.22 8.01 12.91
C TYR A 184 -28.13 8.16 11.71
N TYR A 185 -28.65 9.38 11.54
CA TYR A 185 -29.33 9.78 10.33
C TYR A 185 -28.90 11.20 9.93
N LYS A 186 -28.78 11.42 8.63
CA LYS A 186 -28.52 12.75 8.07
C LYS A 186 -29.86 13.36 7.63
N ASN A 187 -30.17 14.56 8.11
CA ASN A 187 -31.24 15.37 7.57
C ASN A 187 -30.66 16.36 6.54
N ASP A 188 -30.89 16.10 5.26
CA ASP A 188 -30.39 16.96 4.19
C ASP A 188 -31.07 18.34 4.18
N GLU A 189 -32.31 18.47 4.69
CA GLU A 189 -33.04 19.74 4.73
C GLU A 189 -32.54 20.67 5.85
N GLU A 190 -32.14 20.09 6.98
CA GLU A 190 -31.66 20.83 8.15
C GLU A 190 -30.13 20.91 8.22
N GLU A 191 -29.43 20.37 7.22
CA GLU A 191 -27.96 20.33 7.15
C GLU A 191 -27.33 19.76 8.44
N ASN A 192 -27.95 18.72 8.99
CA ASN A 192 -27.54 18.16 10.26
C ASN A 192 -27.40 16.63 10.24
N LEU A 193 -26.57 16.15 11.15
CA LEU A 193 -26.34 14.74 11.46
C LEU A 193 -26.79 14.52 12.90
N ALA A 194 -27.85 13.75 13.08
CA ALA A 194 -28.30 13.32 14.40
C ALA A 194 -27.59 12.01 14.75
N LEU A 195 -26.98 11.97 15.93
CA LEU A 195 -26.26 10.83 16.48
C LEU A 195 -26.91 10.43 17.80
N ASN A 196 -27.15 9.13 17.98
CA ASN A 196 -27.65 8.57 19.23
C ASN A 196 -26.83 7.32 19.60
N LEU A 197 -26.25 7.33 20.80
CA LEU A 197 -25.49 6.21 21.35
C LEU A 197 -26.29 5.54 22.45
N MET A 198 -26.43 4.22 22.36
CA MET A 198 -27.21 3.40 23.29
C MET A 198 -26.41 2.20 23.77
N LYS A 199 -26.46 1.89 25.06
CA LYS A 199 -25.96 0.65 25.67
C LYS A 199 -27.09 -0.37 25.73
N VAL A 200 -26.82 -1.60 25.31
CA VAL A 200 -27.76 -2.72 25.43
C VAL A 200 -27.64 -3.33 26.82
N THR A 201 -28.76 -3.43 27.53
CA THR A 201 -28.87 -4.02 28.87
C THR A 201 -29.88 -5.17 28.86
N ASP A 202 -29.90 -6.01 29.90
CA ASP A 202 -30.88 -7.09 30.02
C ASP A 202 -32.34 -6.58 30.03
N SER A 203 -32.56 -5.33 30.44
CA SER A 203 -33.86 -4.67 30.50
C SER A 203 -34.26 -3.89 29.24
N GLY A 204 -33.42 -3.85 28.20
CA GLY A 204 -33.64 -3.07 26.99
C GLY A 204 -32.42 -2.24 26.62
N THR A 205 -32.57 -0.93 26.46
CA THR A 205 -31.45 -0.04 26.10
C THR A 205 -31.43 1.23 26.96
N GLU A 206 -30.22 1.70 27.22
CA GLU A 206 -29.93 2.93 27.96
C GLU A 206 -29.25 3.92 27.03
N GLN A 207 -29.75 5.15 26.95
CA GLN A 207 -29.16 6.18 26.09
C GLN A 207 -27.95 6.81 26.78
N LEU A 208 -26.78 6.68 26.17
CA LEU A 208 -25.53 7.26 26.66
C LEU A 208 -25.27 8.66 26.10
N TYR A 209 -25.62 8.87 24.83
CA TYR A 209 -25.31 10.13 24.14
C TYR A 209 -26.36 10.47 23.10
N ASN A 210 -26.65 11.75 22.92
CA ASN A 210 -27.50 12.24 21.85
C ASN A 210 -27.09 13.66 21.46
N GLN A 211 -26.73 13.85 20.19
CA GLN A 211 -26.31 15.15 19.67
C GLN A 211 -26.76 15.35 18.22
N ILE A 212 -27.02 16.60 17.87
CA ILE A 212 -27.21 17.05 16.49
C ILE A 212 -26.01 17.91 16.10
N ILE A 213 -25.33 17.51 15.02
CA ILE A 213 -24.13 18.19 14.52
C ILE A 213 -24.45 18.82 13.17
N SER A 214 -24.02 20.06 12.96
CA SER A 214 -24.14 20.71 11.64
C SER A 214 -23.11 20.13 10.68
N VAL A 215 -23.56 19.72 9.49
CA VAL A 215 -22.72 19.18 8.42
C VAL A 215 -22.92 19.98 7.14
N PRO A 216 -21.86 20.24 6.34
CA PRO A 216 -22.00 21.07 5.15
C PRO A 216 -23.06 20.57 4.16
N TYR A 217 -23.83 21.49 3.57
CA TYR A 217 -24.77 21.17 2.49
C TYR A 217 -24.11 20.36 1.37
N GLY A 218 -24.81 19.33 0.88
CA GLY A 218 -24.31 18.47 -0.20
C GLY A 218 -23.16 17.52 0.16
N SER A 219 -22.69 17.53 1.41
CA SER A 219 -21.75 16.53 1.91
C SER A 219 -22.40 15.14 2.00
N LYS A 220 -21.61 14.08 1.88
CA LYS A 220 -22.04 12.71 2.20
C LYS A 220 -21.29 12.23 3.43
N ILE A 221 -21.98 11.51 4.31
CA ILE A 221 -21.30 10.76 5.38
C ILE A 221 -20.72 9.51 4.75
N SER A 222 -19.40 9.48 4.56
CA SER A 222 -18.70 8.38 3.89
C SER A 222 -18.34 7.27 4.87
N HIS A 223 -17.97 7.62 6.10
CA HIS A 223 -17.57 6.66 7.13
C HIS A 223 -18.01 7.11 8.52
N VAL A 224 -18.37 6.16 9.38
CA VAL A 224 -18.66 6.38 10.81
C VAL A 224 -18.11 5.19 11.58
N THR A 225 -17.45 5.46 12.69
CA THR A 225 -16.85 4.43 13.55
C THR A 225 -16.97 4.85 15.02
N LEU A 226 -17.00 3.87 15.91
CA LEU A 226 -17.22 4.02 17.34
C LEU A 226 -16.23 3.12 18.08
N ALA A 227 -15.72 3.61 19.19
CA ALA A 227 -15.07 2.82 20.23
C ALA A 227 -15.68 3.19 21.59
N ALA A 228 -15.69 2.24 22.51
CA ALA A 228 -16.10 2.47 23.88
C ALA A 228 -15.32 1.54 24.82
N ASP A 229 -14.99 2.05 25.99
CA ASP A 229 -14.41 1.30 27.09
C ASP A 229 -15.00 1.81 28.41
N GLN A 230 -15.63 0.91 29.16
CA GLN A 230 -16.36 1.21 30.39
C GLN A 230 -17.36 2.38 30.21
N ASP A 231 -17.06 3.55 30.79
CA ASP A 231 -17.88 4.76 30.76
C ASP A 231 -17.42 5.77 29.68
N SER A 232 -16.30 5.52 29.03
CA SER A 232 -15.74 6.39 27.99
C SER A 232 -16.08 5.88 26.59
N PHE A 233 -16.35 6.80 25.67
CA PHE A 233 -16.61 6.48 24.27
C PHE A 233 -16.06 7.57 23.35
N ALA A 234 -15.65 7.13 22.17
CA ALA A 234 -15.18 8.01 21.12
C ALA A 234 -15.81 7.60 19.80
N PHE A 235 -16.15 8.57 18.98
CA PHE A 235 -16.63 8.30 17.63
C PHE A 235 -15.99 9.25 16.64
N LEU A 236 -15.89 8.77 15.41
CA LEU A 236 -15.30 9.51 14.30
C LEU A 236 -16.17 9.32 13.08
N PHE A 237 -16.38 10.40 12.34
CA PHE A 237 -17.04 10.33 11.05
C PHE A 237 -16.36 11.20 9.99
N ASN A 238 -16.45 10.75 8.74
CA ASN A 238 -15.97 11.47 7.59
C ASN A 238 -17.14 12.11 6.84
N THR A 239 -17.00 13.39 6.52
CA THR A 239 -17.85 14.06 5.53
C THR A 239 -17.09 14.18 4.21
N THR A 240 -17.77 13.95 3.09
CA THR A 240 -17.17 14.00 1.76
C THR A 240 -17.95 14.96 0.87
N VAL A 241 -17.26 15.96 0.33
CA VAL A 241 -17.83 16.95 -0.60
C VAL A 241 -17.18 16.77 -1.96
N ASN A 242 -17.98 16.45 -2.97
CA ASN A 242 -17.49 16.35 -4.34
C ASN A 242 -17.08 17.73 -4.85
N ARG A 243 -15.83 17.83 -5.30
CA ARG A 243 -15.35 19.01 -6.02
C ARG A 243 -15.65 18.85 -7.51
N GLY A 244 -15.60 19.94 -8.27
CA GLY A 244 -15.95 19.96 -9.71
C GLY A 244 -15.11 18.99 -10.55
N LYS A 245 -15.41 18.90 -11.86
CA LYS A 245 -14.76 17.92 -12.76
C LYS A 245 -13.23 17.95 -12.68
N GLY A 246 -12.65 16.88 -12.14
CA GLY A 246 -11.22 16.61 -12.13
C GLY A 246 -10.52 16.78 -10.77
N GLU A 247 -11.19 17.33 -9.77
CA GLU A 247 -10.63 17.46 -8.42
C GLU A 247 -11.04 16.28 -7.53
N PRO A 248 -10.12 15.77 -6.67
CA PRO A 248 -10.49 14.77 -5.68
C PRO A 248 -11.54 15.35 -4.71
N PRO A 249 -12.43 14.51 -4.17
CA PRO A 249 -13.39 14.96 -3.19
C PRO A 249 -12.66 15.46 -1.93
N LEU A 250 -13.20 16.52 -1.31
CA LEU A 250 -12.74 16.95 -0.01
C LEU A 250 -13.29 16.01 1.05
N ILE A 251 -12.41 15.39 1.83
CA ILE A 251 -12.77 14.60 3.00
C ILE A 251 -12.42 15.42 4.24
N THR A 252 -13.40 15.58 5.13
CA THR A 252 -13.21 16.20 6.44
C THR A 252 -13.52 15.17 7.50
N THR A 253 -12.58 14.96 8.42
CA THR A 253 -12.72 14.01 9.53
C THR A 253 -13.08 14.76 10.80
N HIS A 254 -14.13 14.30 11.46
CA HIS A 254 -14.63 14.84 12.72
C HIS A 254 -14.48 13.78 13.81
N PHE A 255 -13.94 14.17 14.96
CA PHE A 255 -13.66 13.29 16.08
C PHE A 255 -14.28 13.85 17.37
N TYR A 256 -14.87 12.95 18.15
CA TYR A 256 -15.40 13.24 19.47
C TYR A 256 -14.87 12.22 20.46
N ASN A 257 -14.49 12.71 21.64
CA ASN A 257 -14.16 11.90 22.80
C ASN A 257 -14.99 12.39 24.00
N SER A 258 -15.70 11.46 24.66
CA SER A 258 -16.49 11.72 25.88
C SER A 258 -15.70 12.40 26.99
N ASP A 259 -14.40 12.13 27.10
CA ASP A 259 -13.58 12.68 28.19
C ASP A 259 -13.32 14.18 28.03
N THR A 260 -13.30 14.64 26.76
CA THR A 260 -13.12 16.05 26.41
C THR A 260 -14.44 16.77 26.18
N GLU A 261 -15.50 16.02 25.84
CA GLU A 261 -16.81 16.51 25.40
C GLU A 261 -16.77 17.49 24.21
N VAL A 262 -15.67 17.50 23.44
CA VAL A 262 -15.50 18.40 22.28
C VAL A 262 -15.54 17.61 20.98
N MET A 263 -16.22 18.19 19.98
CA MET A 263 -16.20 17.72 18.59
C MET A 263 -15.19 18.54 17.81
N ASP A 264 -14.09 17.90 17.40
CA ASP A 264 -13.00 18.55 16.67
C ASP A 264 -12.91 18.07 15.23
N GLN A 265 -12.52 18.98 14.34
CA GLN A 265 -12.08 18.62 13.01
C GLN A 265 -10.59 18.26 13.07
N ILE A 266 -10.26 17.04 12.68
CA ILE A 266 -8.89 16.53 12.76
C ILE A 266 -8.27 16.35 11.37
N THR A 267 -6.95 16.34 11.32
CA THR A 267 -6.16 16.09 10.11
C THR A 267 -5.01 15.17 10.45
N PHE A 268 -4.75 14.20 9.60
CA PHE A 268 -3.63 13.27 9.75
C PHE A 268 -2.49 13.69 8.81
N TYR A 269 -1.26 13.57 9.30
CA TYR A 269 -0.05 13.89 8.56
C TYR A 269 0.76 12.62 8.31
N ASP A 270 1.39 12.54 7.14
CA ASP A 270 2.23 11.42 6.76
C ASP A 270 3.53 11.46 7.62
N PRO A 271 3.87 10.39 8.35
CA PRO A 271 5.07 10.38 9.19
C PRO A 271 6.39 10.55 8.40
N ILE A 272 6.39 10.29 7.08
CA ILE A 272 7.60 10.34 6.25
C ILE A 272 7.80 11.74 5.66
N THR A 273 6.75 12.32 5.08
CA THR A 273 6.85 13.62 4.39
C THR A 273 6.33 14.80 5.20
N ASN A 274 5.58 14.52 6.28
CA ASN A 274 4.83 15.50 7.06
C ASN A 274 3.79 16.29 6.24
N ASP A 275 3.42 15.77 5.06
CA ASP A 275 2.30 16.29 4.27
C ASP A 275 0.98 15.77 4.81
N GLN A 276 -0.11 16.51 4.57
CA GLN A 276 -1.44 16.05 4.92
C GLN A 276 -1.81 14.77 4.14
N LEU A 277 -2.18 13.72 4.87
CA LEU A 277 -2.68 12.47 4.28
C LEU A 277 -3.99 12.71 3.52
N GLN A 278 -4.12 12.04 2.38
CA GLN A 278 -5.27 12.20 1.48
C GLN A 278 -6.11 10.92 1.46
N SER A 279 -7.37 11.05 1.02
CA SER A 279 -8.25 9.89 0.80
C SER A 279 -8.40 8.97 2.02
N ILE A 280 -8.56 9.57 3.20
CA ILE A 280 -8.76 8.85 4.46
C ILE A 280 -10.07 8.06 4.40
N ASP A 281 -9.99 6.75 4.62
CA ASP A 281 -11.13 5.84 4.59
C ASP A 281 -10.92 4.66 5.56
N ASP A 282 -11.92 3.79 5.69
CA ASP A 282 -11.85 2.52 6.43
C ASP A 282 -11.28 2.63 7.86
N ILE A 283 -11.89 3.52 8.65
CA ILE A 283 -11.42 3.88 9.99
C ILE A 283 -12.00 2.96 11.07
N LYS A 284 -11.15 2.36 11.90
CA LYS A 284 -11.51 1.60 13.10
C LYS A 284 -10.96 2.30 14.33
N LEU A 285 -11.85 2.74 15.21
CA LEU A 285 -11.45 3.22 16.53
C LEU A 285 -11.35 2.05 17.51
N SER A 286 -10.43 2.16 18.46
CA SER A 286 -10.35 1.30 19.64
C SER A 286 -9.83 2.11 20.83
N PHE A 287 -10.09 1.62 22.04
CA PHE A 287 -9.40 2.04 23.24
C PHE A 287 -8.32 1.01 23.58
N PHE A 288 -7.12 1.49 23.90
CA PHE A 288 -6.03 0.68 24.45
C PHE A 288 -5.37 1.50 25.57
N ASP A 289 -5.30 0.95 26.78
CA ASP A 289 -4.79 1.64 27.97
C ASP A 289 -5.41 3.04 28.19
N GLU A 290 -6.75 3.13 28.14
CA GLU A 290 -7.52 4.38 28.25
C GLU A 290 -7.24 5.41 27.13
N GLN A 291 -6.42 5.07 26.13
CA GLN A 291 -6.09 5.93 25.01
C GLN A 291 -6.88 5.53 23.76
N VAL A 292 -7.53 6.52 23.13
CA VAL A 292 -8.17 6.32 21.83
C VAL A 292 -7.10 6.17 20.76
N ARG A 293 -7.21 5.11 19.95
CA ARG A 293 -6.40 4.88 18.76
C ARG A 293 -7.30 4.71 17.54
N ALA A 294 -6.88 5.23 16.39
CA ALA A 294 -7.54 4.99 15.10
C ALA A 294 -6.63 4.20 14.17
N LEU A 295 -7.14 3.11 13.62
CA LEU A 295 -6.54 2.41 12.49
C LEU A 295 -7.29 2.81 11.23
N PHE A 296 -6.60 3.27 10.19
CA PHE A 296 -7.25 3.78 8.98
C PHE A 296 -6.41 3.61 7.74
N VAL A 297 -7.07 3.70 6.59
CA VAL A 297 -6.43 3.70 5.28
C VAL A 297 -6.27 5.13 4.82
N ALA A 298 -5.09 5.48 4.30
CA ALA A 298 -4.89 6.74 3.61
C ALA A 298 -3.86 6.61 2.49
N LYS A 299 -3.90 7.56 1.56
CA LYS A 299 -2.89 7.70 0.52
C LYS A 299 -1.74 8.55 1.05
N GLY A 300 -0.56 7.94 1.15
CA GLY A 300 0.68 8.59 1.59
C GLY A 300 1.91 8.01 0.90
N GLN A 301 3.09 8.48 1.29
CA GLN A 301 4.36 8.20 0.65
C GLN A 301 4.71 6.70 0.70
N SER A 302 5.11 6.16 -0.44
CA SER A 302 5.65 4.80 -0.57
C SER A 302 6.42 4.66 -1.88
N ASN A 303 7.51 3.90 -1.83
CA ASN A 303 8.33 3.60 -3.00
C ASN A 303 8.13 2.14 -3.48
N THR A 304 7.05 1.46 -3.09
CA THR A 304 6.83 0.05 -3.44
C THR A 304 6.46 -0.17 -4.92
N ARG A 305 6.04 0.88 -5.63
CA ARG A 305 5.64 0.85 -7.05
C ARG A 305 6.56 1.66 -7.95
N TYR A 306 6.57 1.35 -9.25
CA TYR A 306 7.30 2.14 -10.25
C TYR A 306 6.52 3.42 -10.59
N LYS A 307 7.18 4.58 -10.47
CA LYS A 307 6.63 5.93 -10.78
C LYS A 307 5.43 6.39 -9.95
N GLU A 308 5.05 5.64 -8.92
CA GLU A 308 4.06 6.06 -7.94
C GLU A 308 4.79 6.25 -6.62
N SER A 309 4.95 7.50 -6.18
CA SER A 309 5.54 7.83 -4.89
C SER A 309 4.54 7.75 -3.74
N THR A 310 3.29 7.37 -4.03
CA THR A 310 2.23 7.28 -3.03
C THR A 310 1.35 6.07 -3.29
N VAL A 311 1.01 5.33 -2.24
CA VAL A 311 0.07 4.21 -2.29
C VAL A 311 -0.89 4.29 -1.10
N PHE A 312 -1.90 3.42 -1.09
CA PHE A 312 -2.82 3.33 0.03
C PHE A 312 -2.22 2.39 1.08
N ASN A 313 -1.83 2.98 2.20
CA ASN A 313 -1.26 2.30 3.34
C ASN A 313 -2.22 2.38 4.52
N ILE A 314 -1.93 1.56 5.52
CA ILE A 314 -2.61 1.59 6.81
C ILE A 314 -1.77 2.41 7.77
N TYR A 315 -2.46 3.26 8.51
CA TYR A 315 -1.89 4.12 9.52
C TYR A 315 -2.61 3.90 10.84
N GLU A 316 -1.84 4.05 11.92
CA GLU A 316 -2.36 4.15 13.28
C GLU A 316 -2.20 5.61 13.73
N ALA A 317 -3.25 6.17 14.30
CA ALA A 317 -3.22 7.48 14.95
C ALA A 317 -3.48 7.34 16.46
N PHE A 318 -2.60 7.94 17.24
CA PHE A 318 -2.71 8.05 18.69
C PHE A 318 -3.27 9.43 19.04
N PHE A 319 -4.42 9.45 19.70
CA PHE A 319 -5.00 10.69 20.21
C PHE A 319 -4.41 10.98 21.59
N THR A 320 -3.53 11.98 21.68
CA THR A 320 -2.90 12.41 22.93
C THR A 320 -3.35 13.81 23.31
N ASN A 321 -3.06 14.24 24.54
CA ASN A 321 -3.27 15.63 24.96
C ASN A 321 -2.40 16.65 24.20
N GLU A 322 -1.29 16.20 23.60
CA GLU A 322 -0.35 17.06 22.87
C GLU A 322 -0.67 17.16 21.36
N GLY A 323 -1.57 16.31 20.87
CA GLY A 323 -1.96 16.25 19.47
C GLY A 323 -2.18 14.82 18.97
N ILE A 324 -2.17 14.67 17.65
CA ILE A 324 -2.36 13.38 16.99
C ILE A 324 -1.01 12.92 16.45
N GLU A 325 -0.51 11.81 16.96
CA GLU A 325 0.69 11.14 16.44
C GLU A 325 0.26 10.06 15.45
N VAL A 326 0.87 10.03 14.27
CA VAL A 326 0.49 9.11 13.18
C VAL A 326 1.68 8.25 12.81
N HIS A 327 1.47 6.94 12.76
CA HIS A 327 2.47 5.98 12.35
C HIS A 327 1.96 5.13 11.20
N ARG A 328 2.87 4.73 10.31
CA ARG A 328 2.55 3.82 9.20
C ARG A 328 2.67 2.37 9.69
N ARG A 329 1.69 1.53 9.36
CA ARG A 329 1.60 0.12 9.78
C ARG A 329 1.60 -0.87 8.61
N SER A 330 1.44 -0.38 7.38
CA SER A 330 1.66 -1.16 6.17
C SER A 330 2.48 -0.39 5.13
N ASN A 331 3.22 -1.11 4.30
CA ASN A 331 3.96 -0.58 3.16
C ASN A 331 3.94 -1.63 2.04
N THR A 332 2.76 -1.89 1.49
CA THR A 332 2.58 -2.90 0.43
C THR A 332 2.39 -2.24 -0.93
N PRO A 333 2.73 -2.93 -2.03
CA PRO A 333 2.50 -2.42 -3.37
C PRO A 333 1.05 -2.56 -3.80
N ASN A 334 0.15 -3.21 -3.08
CA ASN A 334 -1.25 -3.34 -3.47
C ASN A 334 -2.12 -2.29 -2.74
N TYR A 335 -3.42 -2.30 -2.99
CA TYR A 335 -4.33 -1.35 -2.36
C TYR A 335 -4.82 -1.94 -1.03
N SER A 336 -4.18 -1.54 0.07
CA SER A 336 -4.53 -1.98 1.43
C SER A 336 -5.87 -1.39 1.86
N ILE A 337 -6.79 -2.23 2.33
CA ILE A 337 -8.15 -1.85 2.73
C ILE A 337 -8.62 -2.59 3.98
N LYS A 338 -9.69 -2.07 4.58
CA LYS A 338 -10.43 -2.73 5.67
C LYS A 338 -9.54 -3.21 6.82
N PRO A 339 -8.69 -2.33 7.40
CA PRO A 339 -7.81 -2.71 8.47
C PRO A 339 -8.62 -3.02 9.74
N GLN A 340 -8.14 -3.95 10.54
CA GLN A 340 -8.81 -4.46 11.73
C GLN A 340 -7.76 -4.81 12.78
N TRP A 341 -8.02 -4.41 14.03
CA TRP A 341 -7.23 -4.83 15.18
C TRP A 341 -7.41 -6.33 15.41
N LEU A 342 -6.30 -7.05 15.57
CA LEU A 342 -6.29 -8.41 16.10
C LEU A 342 -6.00 -8.38 17.61
N GLU A 343 -5.01 -7.57 17.97
CA GLU A 343 -4.58 -7.28 19.34
C GLU A 343 -4.09 -5.82 19.41
N GLU A 344 -3.62 -5.36 20.57
CA GLU A 344 -3.10 -3.98 20.73
C GLU A 344 -1.95 -3.67 19.77
N ASN A 345 -1.06 -4.65 19.56
CA ASN A 345 0.18 -4.49 18.82
C ASN A 345 0.16 -5.23 17.48
N THR A 346 -1.01 -5.71 17.05
CA THR A 346 -1.13 -6.57 15.87
C THR A 346 -2.37 -6.21 15.07
N ILE A 347 -2.18 -5.97 13.76
CA ILE A 347 -3.26 -5.61 12.84
C ILE A 347 -3.36 -6.61 11.71
N ALA A 348 -4.57 -6.74 11.16
CA ALA A 348 -4.83 -7.44 9.90
C ALA A 348 -5.54 -6.52 8.91
N TRP A 349 -5.39 -6.80 7.63
CA TRP A 349 -6.13 -6.11 6.58
C TRP A 349 -6.26 -6.96 5.32
N VAL A 350 -7.09 -6.49 4.39
CA VAL A 350 -7.21 -7.09 3.07
C VAL A 350 -6.39 -6.27 2.08
N ASP A 351 -5.51 -6.90 1.34
CA ASP A 351 -4.71 -6.27 0.29
C ASP A 351 -5.19 -6.71 -1.09
N ARG A 352 -5.64 -5.74 -1.90
CA ARG A 352 -6.41 -6.05 -3.12
C ARG A 352 -5.50 -6.48 -4.27
N SER A 353 -5.52 -7.78 -4.61
CA SER A 353 -4.60 -8.38 -5.60
C SER A 353 -5.28 -9.21 -6.72
N GLY A 354 -5.96 -8.54 -7.66
CA GLY A 354 -6.55 -9.22 -8.82
C GLY A 354 -7.91 -9.87 -8.50
N GLU A 355 -8.08 -11.17 -8.74
CA GLU A 355 -9.34 -11.92 -8.52
C GLU A 355 -9.52 -12.42 -7.08
N SER A 356 -8.41 -12.72 -6.39
CA SER A 356 -8.35 -13.00 -4.96
C SER A 356 -7.70 -11.80 -4.25
N HIS A 357 -7.87 -11.67 -2.95
CA HIS A 357 -7.26 -10.62 -2.14
C HIS A 357 -6.53 -11.28 -0.99
N GLU A 358 -5.33 -10.81 -0.68
CA GLU A 358 -4.54 -11.38 0.41
C GLU A 358 -5.02 -10.80 1.74
N ILE A 359 -5.12 -11.65 2.75
CA ILE A 359 -5.26 -11.20 4.14
C ILE A 359 -3.85 -11.13 4.71
N LEU A 360 -3.44 -9.92 5.06
CA LEU A 360 -2.11 -9.62 5.56
C LEU A 360 -2.18 -9.26 7.03
N VAL A 361 -1.11 -9.58 7.75
CA VAL A 361 -0.91 -9.22 9.17
C VAL A 361 0.40 -8.45 9.32
N SER A 362 0.42 -7.52 10.27
CA SER A 362 1.67 -6.92 10.74
C SER A 362 1.58 -6.60 12.24
N SER A 363 2.73 -6.63 12.91
CA SER A 363 2.81 -6.53 14.37
C SER A 363 4.12 -5.88 14.84
N SER A 364 4.14 -5.37 16.07
CA SER A 364 5.37 -5.01 16.77
C SER A 364 5.98 -6.16 17.60
N ASP A 365 5.38 -7.36 17.60
CA ASP A 365 5.95 -8.55 18.25
C ASP A 365 7.24 -9.03 17.56
N GLU A 366 8.30 -9.26 18.33
CA GLU A 366 9.59 -9.73 17.83
C GLU A 366 9.49 -11.03 17.02
N ALA A 367 8.61 -11.97 17.40
CA ALA A 367 8.45 -13.24 16.69
C ALA A 367 7.88 -13.03 15.28
N ILE A 368 6.88 -12.16 15.16
CA ILE A 368 6.25 -11.82 13.87
C ILE A 368 7.20 -10.95 13.03
N ILE A 369 7.91 -10.01 13.65
CA ILE A 369 8.96 -9.24 12.97
C ILE A 369 10.00 -10.22 12.38
N ASP A 370 10.48 -11.18 13.16
CA ASP A 370 11.44 -12.20 12.70
C ASP A 370 10.88 -13.08 11.58
N GLN A 371 9.62 -13.50 11.66
CA GLN A 371 8.97 -14.27 10.61
C GLN A 371 8.82 -13.48 9.30
N ALA A 372 8.58 -12.17 9.40
CA ALA A 372 8.46 -11.24 8.28
C ALA A 372 9.83 -10.70 7.79
N LYS A 373 10.96 -11.05 8.43
CA LYS A 373 12.32 -10.68 8.01
C LYS A 373 12.75 -11.50 6.78
N GLY A 374 12.34 -11.04 5.60
CA GLY A 374 12.85 -11.59 4.35
C GLY A 374 12.08 -11.08 3.14
N ALA A 375 12.71 -11.12 1.97
CA ALA A 375 12.03 -10.80 0.72
C ALA A 375 11.16 -11.99 0.28
N SER A 376 9.86 -11.75 0.10
CA SER A 376 8.91 -12.72 -0.45
C SER A 376 9.13 -12.90 -1.96
N LYS A 377 8.48 -13.91 -2.54
CA LYS A 377 8.48 -14.10 -4.00
C LYS A 377 7.92 -12.88 -4.72
N ASP A 378 6.87 -12.26 -4.17
CA ASP A 378 6.23 -11.10 -4.76
C ASP A 378 7.09 -9.86 -4.65
N ASP A 379 7.88 -9.72 -3.58
CA ASP A 379 8.89 -8.65 -3.48
C ASP A 379 9.89 -8.73 -4.63
N TYR A 380 10.39 -9.93 -4.94
CA TYR A 380 11.28 -10.14 -6.08
C TYR A 380 10.60 -9.81 -7.42
N ILE A 381 9.34 -10.22 -7.62
CA ILE A 381 8.58 -9.91 -8.84
C ILE A 381 8.38 -8.41 -8.98
N ASN A 382 8.02 -7.72 -7.91
CA ASN A 382 7.82 -6.27 -7.89
C ASN A 382 9.13 -5.52 -8.12
N ALA A 383 10.23 -5.95 -7.51
CA ALA A 383 11.56 -5.38 -7.74
C ALA A 383 12.04 -5.57 -9.19
N ILE A 384 11.81 -6.75 -9.78
CA ILE A 384 12.06 -6.99 -11.22
C ILE A 384 11.18 -6.05 -12.06
N GLY A 385 9.90 -5.93 -11.75
CA GLY A 385 8.96 -5.04 -12.44
C GLY A 385 9.42 -3.59 -12.43
N LYS A 386 9.80 -3.06 -11.26
CA LYS A 386 10.38 -1.72 -11.12
C LYS A 386 11.67 -1.56 -11.92
N THR A 387 12.56 -2.55 -11.85
CA THR A 387 13.83 -2.54 -12.59
C THR A 387 13.60 -2.52 -14.10
N LEU A 388 12.70 -3.35 -14.62
CA LEU A 388 12.35 -3.38 -16.04
C LEU A 388 11.65 -2.07 -16.47
N GLY A 389 10.80 -1.50 -15.62
CA GLY A 389 10.20 -0.19 -15.83
C GLY A 389 11.27 0.89 -16.00
N ALA A 390 12.23 0.96 -15.06
CA ALA A 390 13.36 1.87 -15.08
C ALA A 390 14.27 1.65 -16.32
N LEU A 391 14.57 0.41 -16.68
CA LEU A 391 15.34 0.10 -17.90
C LEU A 391 14.60 0.50 -19.18
N THR A 392 13.27 0.42 -19.17
CA THR A 392 12.46 0.91 -20.29
C THR A 392 12.56 2.44 -20.42
N ALA A 393 12.51 3.19 -19.31
CA ALA A 393 12.78 4.63 -19.32
C ALA A 393 14.21 4.95 -19.81
N SER A 394 15.17 4.09 -19.52
CA SER A 394 16.56 4.23 -19.98
C SER A 394 16.70 4.24 -21.50
N SER A 395 15.76 3.65 -22.25
CA SER A 395 15.75 3.73 -23.72
C SER A 395 15.59 5.16 -24.23
N LEU A 396 14.83 6.00 -23.52
CA LEU A 396 14.71 7.43 -23.85
C LEU A 396 16.03 8.14 -23.60
N GLY A 397 16.71 7.83 -22.49
CA GLY A 397 18.06 8.31 -22.23
C GLY A 397 19.04 7.94 -23.35
N PHE A 398 18.92 6.73 -23.87
CA PHE A 398 19.74 6.30 -25.01
C PHE A 398 19.50 7.17 -26.24
N LEU A 399 18.24 7.46 -26.57
CA LEU A 399 17.90 8.37 -27.68
C LEU A 399 18.48 9.78 -27.48
N LEU A 400 18.36 10.34 -26.27
CA LEU A 400 18.91 11.65 -25.95
C LEU A 400 20.44 11.69 -26.08
N SER A 401 21.10 10.61 -25.67
CA SER A 401 22.56 10.47 -25.76
C SER A 401 23.09 10.34 -27.19
N LEU A 402 22.25 10.06 -28.19
CA LEU A 402 22.67 10.00 -29.61
C LEU A 402 23.21 11.34 -30.12
N THR A 403 22.79 12.44 -29.51
CA THR A 403 23.31 13.79 -29.81
C THR A 403 24.82 13.90 -29.58
N TRP A 404 25.39 13.08 -28.68
CA TRP A 404 26.82 13.09 -28.40
C TRP A 404 27.66 12.46 -29.53
N ILE A 405 27.05 11.66 -30.39
CA ILE A 405 27.73 11.02 -31.55
C ILE A 405 28.08 12.05 -32.63
N VAL A 406 27.44 13.22 -32.63
CA VAL A 406 27.64 14.28 -33.64
C VAL A 406 29.11 14.69 -33.75
N GLY A 407 29.81 14.92 -32.63
CA GLY A 407 31.24 15.27 -32.61
C GLY A 407 32.14 14.25 -33.34
N PRO A 408 32.12 12.97 -32.93
CA PRO A 408 32.84 11.89 -33.60
C PRO A 408 32.53 11.77 -35.10
N ILE A 409 31.26 11.87 -35.51
CA ILE A 409 30.88 11.81 -36.94
C ILE A 409 31.52 12.96 -37.72
N ILE A 410 31.40 14.19 -37.23
CA ILE A 410 32.01 15.36 -37.87
C ILE A 410 33.52 15.18 -38.00
N THR A 411 34.16 14.64 -36.96
CA THR A 411 35.60 14.36 -36.94
C THR A 411 35.98 13.39 -38.07
N LEU A 412 35.26 12.27 -38.20
CA LEU A 412 35.52 11.28 -39.24
C LEU A 412 35.23 11.82 -40.66
N LEU A 413 34.25 12.71 -40.82
CA LEU A 413 33.94 13.34 -42.11
C LEU A 413 35.00 14.35 -42.56
N ILE A 414 35.59 15.10 -41.63
CA ILE A 414 36.65 16.08 -41.93
C ILE A 414 37.94 15.37 -42.38
N PHE A 415 38.26 14.21 -41.81
CA PHE A 415 39.44 13.44 -42.17
C PHE A 415 39.18 12.51 -43.37
N ASN A 416 39.49 12.99 -44.58
CA ASN A 416 39.33 12.30 -45.88
C ASN A 416 39.80 10.81 -45.88
N LYS A 417 39.14 9.95 -46.68
CA LYS A 417 39.40 8.50 -46.81
C LYS A 417 40.89 8.12 -46.88
N ARG A 418 41.72 8.88 -47.61
CA ARG A 418 43.17 8.62 -47.77
C ARG A 418 43.99 8.74 -46.47
N LEU A 419 43.55 9.54 -45.51
CA LEU A 419 44.22 9.67 -44.21
C LEU A 419 43.77 8.57 -43.25
N MET A 420 42.53 8.08 -43.40
CA MET A 420 41.99 6.97 -42.61
C MET A 420 42.61 5.63 -43.00
N ASP A 421 43.01 5.45 -44.26
CA ASP A 421 43.70 4.22 -44.73
C ASP A 421 45.04 3.96 -43.99
N LYS A 422 45.64 4.99 -43.39
CA LYS A 422 46.88 4.88 -42.60
C LYS A 422 46.65 4.61 -41.11
N ASP A 423 45.38 4.54 -40.68
CA ASP A 423 44.92 4.31 -39.31
C ASP A 423 45.73 5.07 -38.22
N PRO A 424 45.92 6.40 -38.34
CA PRO A 424 46.78 7.13 -37.43
C PRO A 424 46.10 7.36 -36.08
N GLN A 425 46.72 6.88 -34.99
CA GLN A 425 46.14 6.87 -33.63
C GLN A 425 45.66 8.24 -33.12
N TRP A 426 46.20 9.36 -33.62
CA TRP A 426 45.75 10.69 -33.23
C TRP A 426 44.30 11.00 -33.65
N ILE A 427 43.79 10.40 -34.74
CA ILE A 427 42.39 10.57 -35.15
C ILE A 427 41.44 10.02 -34.09
N TYR A 428 41.80 8.90 -33.45
CA TYR A 428 41.03 8.33 -32.35
C TYR A 428 40.95 9.29 -31.16
N TYR A 429 42.07 9.88 -30.75
CA TYR A 429 42.11 10.83 -29.62
C TYR A 429 41.36 12.14 -29.93
N ILE A 430 41.45 12.65 -31.16
CA ILE A 430 40.66 13.82 -31.57
C ILE A 430 39.16 13.47 -31.60
N GLY A 431 38.79 12.27 -32.07
CA GLY A 431 37.42 11.78 -32.04
C GLY A 431 36.84 11.66 -30.63
N ILE A 432 37.65 11.24 -29.66
CA ILE A 432 37.27 11.26 -28.24
C ILE A 432 37.11 12.70 -27.76
N GLY A 433 38.07 13.59 -28.06
CA GLY A 433 37.99 14.99 -27.67
C GLY A 433 36.74 15.69 -28.21
N SER A 434 36.35 15.41 -29.46
CA SER A 434 35.13 15.94 -30.04
C SER A 434 33.86 15.32 -29.46
N TYR A 435 33.89 14.06 -29.02
CA TYR A 435 32.82 13.46 -28.21
C TYR A 435 32.60 14.20 -26.90
N PHE A 436 33.67 14.47 -26.15
CA PHE A 436 33.60 15.25 -24.91
C PHE A 436 33.08 16.67 -25.16
N LEU A 437 33.50 17.31 -26.25
CA LEU A 437 32.98 18.63 -26.63
C LEU A 437 31.48 18.58 -26.97
N SER A 438 31.04 17.56 -27.72
CA SER A 438 29.63 17.34 -28.04
C SER A 438 28.81 17.16 -26.78
N PHE A 439 29.32 16.40 -25.80
CA PHE A 439 28.65 16.27 -24.50
C PHE A 439 28.49 17.60 -23.79
N VAL A 440 29.54 18.43 -23.68
CA VAL A 440 29.45 19.72 -22.98
C VAL A 440 28.37 20.62 -23.60
N ILE A 441 28.22 20.58 -24.93
CA ILE A 441 27.19 21.36 -25.66
C ILE A 441 25.78 20.82 -25.39
N PHE A 442 25.61 19.49 -25.37
CA PHE A 442 24.29 18.83 -25.28
C PHE A 442 23.99 18.25 -23.88
N LYS A 443 24.76 18.58 -22.84
CA LYS A 443 24.63 17.96 -21.51
C LYS A 443 23.24 18.19 -20.92
N ASP A 444 22.68 19.38 -21.11
CA ASP A 444 21.41 19.81 -20.52
C ASP A 444 20.21 19.11 -21.15
N TRP A 445 20.39 18.44 -22.28
CA TRP A 445 19.34 17.63 -22.91
C TRP A 445 19.21 16.25 -22.26
N PHE A 446 20.28 15.76 -21.63
CA PHE A 446 20.29 14.48 -20.93
C PHE A 446 20.13 14.67 -19.43
N PHE A 447 20.90 15.59 -18.83
CA PHE A 447 20.86 15.91 -17.40
C PHE A 447 19.80 16.97 -17.08
N ILE A 448 18.53 16.57 -17.18
CA ILE A 448 17.37 17.42 -16.85
C ILE A 448 17.07 17.42 -15.35
N ASP A 449 16.32 18.43 -14.88
CA ASP A 449 15.95 18.59 -13.46
C ASP A 449 15.24 17.36 -12.88
N THR A 450 14.46 16.64 -13.69
CA THR A 450 13.80 15.39 -13.29
C THR A 450 14.78 14.32 -12.80
N ILE A 451 15.94 14.18 -13.44
CA ILE A 451 16.97 13.23 -12.99
C ILE A 451 17.45 13.63 -11.59
N TYR A 452 17.70 14.92 -11.36
CA TYR A 452 18.19 15.39 -10.07
C TYR A 452 17.13 15.29 -8.97
N ALA A 453 15.85 15.32 -9.32
CA ALA A 453 14.76 15.15 -8.38
C ALA A 453 14.49 13.68 -8.01
N GLN A 454 14.71 12.74 -8.94
CA GLN A 454 14.34 11.33 -8.75
C GLN A 454 15.52 10.41 -8.44
N ALA A 455 16.72 10.73 -8.90
CA ALA A 455 17.87 9.86 -8.70
C ALA A 455 18.40 9.98 -7.25
N PRO A 456 18.93 8.89 -6.68
CA PRO A 456 19.44 8.87 -5.31
C PRO A 456 20.59 9.86 -5.11
N GLY A 457 20.77 10.32 -3.87
CA GLY A 457 21.73 11.38 -3.52
C GLY A 457 23.17 11.14 -3.98
N TYR A 458 23.61 9.88 -4.06
CA TYR A 458 24.95 9.55 -4.56
C TYR A 458 25.11 9.83 -6.07
N LEU A 459 24.02 9.88 -6.86
CA LEU A 459 24.03 10.25 -8.28
C LEU A 459 23.80 11.75 -8.53
N THR A 460 23.27 12.50 -7.57
CA THR A 460 22.72 13.85 -7.78
C THR A 460 23.46 14.98 -7.06
N PHE A 461 24.63 14.71 -6.48
CA PHE A 461 25.47 15.75 -5.87
C PHE A 461 25.94 16.81 -6.89
N THR A 462 26.30 18.01 -6.41
CA THR A 462 26.73 19.11 -7.26
C THR A 462 27.92 18.71 -8.15
N GLY A 463 27.72 18.76 -9.47
CA GLY A 463 28.73 18.39 -10.45
C GLY A 463 28.80 16.89 -10.78
N SER A 464 27.88 16.07 -10.25
CA SER A 464 27.82 14.63 -10.51
C SER A 464 27.83 14.28 -11.99
N GLY A 465 27.10 15.03 -12.82
CA GLY A 465 27.06 14.83 -14.27
C GLY A 465 28.45 14.84 -14.93
N TYR A 466 29.37 15.70 -14.47
CA TYR A 466 30.75 15.70 -14.97
C TYR A 466 31.57 14.54 -14.42
N VAL A 467 31.41 14.22 -13.13
CA VAL A 467 32.15 13.13 -12.47
C VAL A 467 31.82 11.79 -13.12
N TYR A 468 30.54 11.48 -13.29
CA TYR A 468 30.12 10.22 -13.90
C TYR A 468 30.45 10.17 -15.39
N PHE A 469 30.27 11.27 -16.13
CA PHE A 469 30.64 11.32 -17.55
C PHE A 469 32.15 11.09 -17.76
N LEU A 470 33.01 11.70 -16.94
CA LEU A 470 34.45 11.50 -17.04
C LEU A 470 34.87 10.11 -16.54
N GLY A 471 34.33 9.67 -15.40
CA GLY A 471 34.66 8.38 -14.80
C GLY A 471 34.27 7.20 -15.70
N LEU A 472 33.03 7.19 -16.20
CA LEU A 472 32.57 6.20 -17.16
C LEU A 472 33.30 6.34 -18.50
N GLY A 473 33.68 7.55 -18.89
CA GLY A 473 34.53 7.81 -20.06
C GLY A 473 35.88 7.10 -19.96
N ILE A 474 36.55 7.17 -18.81
CA ILE A 474 37.81 6.45 -18.56
C ILE A 474 37.59 4.94 -18.66
N VAL A 475 36.51 4.41 -18.08
CA VAL A 475 36.19 2.98 -18.16
C VAL A 475 35.94 2.56 -19.61
N ALA A 476 35.12 3.30 -20.36
CA ALA A 476 34.85 3.04 -21.78
C ALA A 476 36.14 3.07 -22.60
N PHE A 477 37.03 4.02 -22.32
CA PHE A 477 38.33 4.16 -22.98
C PHE A 477 39.19 2.91 -22.74
N LEU A 478 39.33 2.47 -21.49
CA LEU A 478 40.09 1.27 -21.13
C LEU A 478 39.53 0.02 -21.81
N ILE A 479 38.20 -0.16 -21.78
CA ILE A 479 37.53 -1.29 -22.44
C ILE A 479 37.80 -1.25 -23.95
N SER A 480 37.60 -0.09 -24.60
CA SER A 480 37.82 0.05 -26.04
C SER A 480 39.27 -0.23 -26.44
N ARG A 481 40.25 0.19 -25.61
CA ARG A 481 41.67 -0.02 -25.88
C ARG A 481 42.09 -1.49 -25.70
N ILE A 482 41.54 -2.17 -24.71
CA ILE A 482 41.78 -3.60 -24.52
C ILE A 482 41.17 -4.40 -25.68
N SER A 483 39.94 -4.06 -26.05
CA SER A 483 39.20 -4.72 -27.14
C SER A 483 39.87 -4.52 -28.51
N SER A 484 40.32 -3.30 -28.82
CA SER A 484 40.97 -3.00 -30.10
C SER A 484 42.26 -3.79 -30.29
N ARG A 485 43.02 -4.01 -29.21
CA ARG A 485 44.27 -4.82 -29.21
C ARG A 485 44.03 -6.32 -29.38
N ILE A 486 42.85 -6.82 -29.05
CA ILE A 486 42.53 -8.25 -29.12
C ILE A 486 41.97 -8.64 -30.49
N LYS A 487 41.28 -7.69 -31.16
CA LYS A 487 40.55 -7.93 -32.40
C LYS A 487 41.11 -7.20 -33.62
N ASP A 488 42.17 -6.41 -33.45
CA ASP A 488 42.78 -5.57 -34.49
C ASP A 488 41.73 -4.69 -35.20
N TRP A 489 40.89 -4.02 -34.40
CA TRP A 489 39.88 -3.09 -34.91
C TRP A 489 40.52 -1.82 -35.48
N SER A 490 39.94 -1.31 -36.58
CA SER A 490 40.28 0.00 -37.11
C SER A 490 39.88 1.13 -36.16
N ILE A 491 40.47 2.31 -36.32
CA ILE A 491 40.15 3.49 -35.49
C ILE A 491 38.66 3.85 -35.49
N PRO A 492 37.95 3.88 -36.65
CA PRO A 492 36.52 4.19 -36.65
C PRO A 492 35.71 3.20 -35.80
N VAL A 493 35.99 1.90 -35.93
CA VAL A 493 35.31 0.85 -35.15
C VAL A 493 35.61 1.02 -33.66
N THR A 494 36.87 1.28 -33.30
CA THR A 494 37.28 1.50 -31.91
C THR A 494 36.64 2.75 -31.31
N LEU A 495 36.52 3.83 -32.09
CA LEU A 495 35.87 5.07 -31.69
C LEU A 495 34.36 4.89 -31.47
N PHE A 496 33.66 4.27 -32.42
CA PHE A 496 32.23 3.99 -32.26
C PHE A 496 31.95 3.04 -31.11
N TYR A 497 32.81 2.03 -30.91
CA TYR A 497 32.71 1.14 -29.76
C TYR A 497 32.91 1.90 -28.44
N PHE A 498 33.89 2.80 -28.34
CA PHE A 498 34.06 3.67 -27.17
C PHE A 498 32.78 4.49 -26.89
N VAL A 499 32.27 5.18 -27.91
CA VAL A 499 31.08 6.04 -27.80
C VAL A 499 29.85 5.23 -27.36
N PHE A 500 29.61 4.10 -28.02
CA PHE A 500 28.49 3.22 -27.72
C PHE A 500 28.57 2.66 -26.29
N MET A 501 29.75 2.21 -25.88
CA MET A 501 29.97 1.74 -24.52
C MET A 501 29.72 2.83 -23.49
N HIS A 502 30.24 4.01 -23.74
CA HIS A 502 30.04 5.14 -22.85
C HIS A 502 28.56 5.51 -22.72
N MET A 503 27.85 5.61 -23.85
CA MET A 503 26.42 5.88 -23.86
C MET A 503 25.63 4.83 -23.10
N ILE A 504 25.85 3.53 -23.36
CA ILE A 504 25.16 2.46 -22.64
C ILE A 504 25.32 2.62 -21.13
N MET A 505 26.55 2.81 -20.65
CA MET A 505 26.80 2.97 -19.21
C MET A 505 26.08 4.17 -18.62
N MET A 506 26.13 5.32 -19.31
CA MET A 506 25.40 6.52 -18.89
C MET A 506 23.89 6.28 -18.85
N THR A 507 23.35 5.60 -19.85
CA THR A 507 21.91 5.38 -20.00
C THR A 507 21.35 4.37 -19.02
N VAL A 508 22.09 3.31 -18.70
CA VAL A 508 21.66 2.36 -17.66
C VAL A 508 21.75 2.99 -16.27
N LEU A 509 22.74 3.87 -16.04
CA LEU A 509 22.93 4.50 -14.73
C LEU A 509 21.97 5.68 -14.47
N PHE A 510 21.74 6.54 -15.47
CA PHE A 510 20.92 7.75 -15.32
C PHE A 510 19.59 7.69 -16.06
N GLY A 511 19.50 6.86 -17.11
CA GLY A 511 18.31 6.83 -17.97
C GLY A 511 17.06 6.33 -17.26
N ALA A 512 17.22 5.54 -16.19
CA ALA A 512 16.15 5.12 -15.30
C ALA A 512 15.37 6.28 -14.68
N TYR A 513 16.00 7.45 -14.53
CA TYR A 513 15.47 8.61 -13.80
C TYR A 513 15.06 9.76 -14.72
N ILE A 514 15.00 9.54 -16.03
CA ILE A 514 14.65 10.58 -17.02
C ILE A 514 13.16 10.91 -17.02
N LEU A 515 12.31 9.94 -16.66
CA LEU A 515 10.86 10.05 -16.84
C LEU A 515 10.11 10.06 -15.51
#